data_AF-A0A1I1LWJ5-F1
#
_entry.id   AF-A0A1I1LWJ5-F1
#
_cell.length_a   1.000
_cell.length_b   1.000
_cell.length_c   1.000
_cell.angle_alpha   90.00
_cell.angle_beta   90.00
_cell.angle_gamma   90.00
#
_symmetry.space_group_name_H-M   'P 1'
#
loop_
_entity.id
_entity.type
_entity.pdbx_description
1 polymer ?
#
loop_
_entity_poly.entity_id
_entity_poly.type
_entity_poly.pdbx_seq_one_letter_code
_entity_poly.pdbx_strand_id
1 'polypeptide(L)'
;MKGDMSEDMSDPVSAIRNLGPASVTQFARAGIHTADELREIGADGAYARLLAHGQRPHFIGFYALVMGLQGRPWNDCKGAEKDALRARFDAICAKARDGNDDGASDGLPADLARFLRDTGIGVP
;
A
#
# COMPACT_ATOMS: atom_id res chain seq x y z
N MET A 1 -5.16 -37.04 20.38
CA MET A 1 -5.12 -35.67 20.95
C MET A 1 -4.04 -34.88 20.25
N LYS A 2 -4.34 -33.61 19.91
CA LYS A 2 -3.60 -32.62 19.09
C LYS A 2 -3.76 -32.80 17.57
N GLY A 3 -4.37 -31.87 16.84
CA GLY A 3 -4.95 -30.59 17.22
C GLY A 3 -5.93 -30.17 16.14
N ASP A 4 -7.05 -29.62 16.58
CA ASP A 4 -7.88 -28.71 15.82
C ASP A 4 -6.96 -27.63 15.23
N MET A 5 -6.65 -27.76 13.95
CA MET A 5 -5.95 -26.75 13.18
C MET A 5 -7.07 -25.93 12.54
N SER A 6 -7.66 -25.05 13.34
CA SER A 6 -8.48 -23.96 12.82
C SER A 6 -7.53 -23.04 12.04
N GLU A 7 -7.17 -23.48 10.82
CA GLU A 7 -6.58 -22.62 9.81
C GLU A 7 -7.63 -21.57 9.50
N ASP A 8 -7.34 -20.35 9.96
CA ASP A 8 -8.13 -19.15 9.74
C ASP A 8 -8.61 -19.13 8.27
N MET A 9 -9.93 -19.29 8.09
CA MET A 9 -10.61 -19.51 6.82
C MET A 9 -10.65 -18.24 5.95
N SER A 10 -9.64 -17.39 6.06
CA SER A 10 -9.56 -16.13 5.35
C SER A 10 -8.93 -16.33 3.98
N ASP A 11 -9.69 -15.98 2.96
CA ASP A 11 -9.21 -16.01 1.58
C ASP A 11 -7.89 -15.24 1.42
N PRO A 12 -6.93 -15.72 0.60
CA PRO A 12 -5.71 -14.98 0.30
C PRO A 12 -6.04 -13.69 -0.45
N VAL A 13 -5.15 -12.70 -0.39
CA VAL A 13 -5.31 -11.41 -1.10
C VAL A 13 -5.65 -11.56 -2.60
N SER A 14 -5.18 -12.63 -3.25
CA SER A 14 -5.51 -12.95 -4.66
C SER A 14 -6.97 -13.33 -4.92
N ALA A 15 -7.77 -13.60 -3.88
CA ALA A 15 -9.21 -13.81 -4.01
C ALA A 15 -9.95 -12.50 -4.33
N ILE A 16 -9.34 -11.35 -4.05
CA ILE A 16 -9.86 -10.06 -4.49
C ILE A 16 -9.62 -9.94 -6.00
N ARG A 17 -10.69 -9.60 -6.73
CA ARG A 17 -10.64 -9.40 -8.17
C ARG A 17 -9.53 -8.41 -8.54
N ASN A 18 -8.88 -8.63 -9.69
CA ASN A 18 -7.76 -7.84 -10.20
C ASN A 18 -6.43 -7.98 -9.42
N LEU A 19 -6.40 -8.67 -8.28
CA LEU A 19 -5.17 -8.90 -7.53
C LEU A 19 -4.57 -10.26 -7.89
N GLY A 20 -3.29 -10.24 -8.28
CA GLY A 20 -2.54 -11.44 -8.67
C GLY A 20 -1.49 -11.84 -7.62
N PRO A 21 -0.69 -12.88 -7.91
CA PRO A 21 0.39 -13.34 -7.02
C PRO A 21 1.40 -12.25 -6.65
N ALA A 22 1.65 -11.29 -7.56
CA ALA A 22 2.49 -10.14 -7.30
C ALA A 22 1.91 -9.24 -6.20
N SER A 23 0.59 -9.01 -6.23
CA SER A 23 -0.11 -8.24 -5.20
C SER A 23 0.00 -8.95 -3.84
N VAL A 24 -0.23 -10.27 -3.79
CA VAL A 24 -0.05 -11.06 -2.55
C VAL A 24 1.35 -10.84 -1.95
N THR A 25 2.40 -10.90 -2.78
CA THR A 25 3.78 -10.69 -2.31
C THR A 25 3.99 -9.27 -1.79
N GLN A 26 3.42 -8.25 -2.46
CA GLN A 26 3.55 -6.86 -2.05
C GLN A 26 2.80 -6.58 -0.73
N PHE A 27 1.56 -7.07 -0.62
CA PHE A 27 0.74 -6.91 0.58
C PHE A 27 1.31 -7.69 1.76
N ALA A 28 1.81 -8.91 1.56
CA ALA A 28 2.48 -9.68 2.61
C ALA A 28 3.72 -8.97 3.15
N ARG A 29 4.49 -8.26 2.31
CA ARG A 29 5.62 -7.42 2.76
C ARG A 29 5.18 -6.23 3.61
N ALA A 30 3.95 -5.76 3.42
CA ALA A 30 3.33 -4.71 4.22
C ALA A 30 2.49 -5.27 5.39
N GLY A 31 2.65 -6.56 5.71
CA GLY A 31 1.97 -7.23 6.82
C GLY A 31 0.49 -7.56 6.58
N ILE A 32 0.00 -7.41 5.33
CA ILE A 32 -1.40 -7.72 4.97
C ILE A 32 -1.42 -9.07 4.26
N HIS A 33 -2.03 -10.07 4.90
CA HIS A 33 -1.97 -11.46 4.42
C HIS A 33 -3.27 -11.97 3.84
N THR A 34 -4.41 -11.39 4.23
CA THR A 34 -5.73 -11.90 3.87
C THR A 34 -6.56 -10.88 3.10
N ALA A 35 -7.52 -11.38 2.33
CA ALA A 35 -8.48 -10.56 1.62
C ALA A 35 -9.48 -9.89 2.57
N ASP A 36 -9.73 -10.47 3.74
CA ASP A 36 -10.60 -9.88 4.77
C ASP A 36 -9.94 -8.64 5.39
N GLU A 37 -8.68 -8.78 5.84
CA GLU A 37 -7.90 -7.66 6.38
C GLU A 37 -7.83 -6.50 5.36
N LEU A 38 -7.67 -6.83 4.08
CA LEU A 38 -7.61 -5.84 3.02
C LEU A 38 -8.97 -5.15 2.74
N ARG A 39 -10.10 -5.82 3.00
CA ARG A 39 -11.45 -5.21 2.98
C ARG A 39 -11.69 -4.33 4.20
N GLU A 40 -11.26 -4.76 5.38
CA GLU A 40 -11.37 -3.99 6.62
C GLU A 40 -10.57 -2.70 6.58
N ILE A 41 -9.30 -2.76 6.11
CA ILE A 41 -8.44 -1.58 5.96
C ILE A 41 -8.95 -0.67 4.83
N GLY A 42 -9.44 -1.28 3.75
CA GLY A 42 -9.83 -0.59 2.52
C GLY A 42 -8.63 -0.15 1.66
N ALA A 43 -8.92 0.31 0.44
CA ALA A 43 -7.90 0.60 -0.58
C ALA A 43 -6.89 1.65 -0.14
N ASP A 44 -7.34 2.76 0.43
CA ASP A 44 -6.48 3.90 0.75
C ASP A 44 -5.48 3.55 1.85
N GLY A 45 -5.95 2.90 2.92
CA GLY A 45 -5.10 2.46 4.03
C GLY A 45 -4.15 1.34 3.62
N ALA A 46 -4.63 0.36 2.85
CA ALA A 46 -3.80 -0.75 2.39
C ALA A 46 -2.70 -0.25 1.45
N TYR A 47 -3.02 0.70 0.57
CA TYR A 47 -2.03 1.31 -0.32
C TYR A 47 -1.05 2.22 0.41
N ALA A 48 -1.52 2.98 1.41
CA ALA A 48 -0.62 3.76 2.28
C ALA A 48 0.40 2.87 3.00
N ARG A 49 -0.02 1.70 3.51
CA ARG A 49 0.91 0.70 4.08
C ARG A 49 1.90 0.19 3.04
N LEU A 50 1.48 -0.11 1.82
CA LEU A 50 2.40 -0.51 0.75
C LEU A 50 3.50 0.55 0.53
N LEU A 51 3.13 1.82 0.47
CA LEU A 51 4.09 2.92 0.28
C LEU A 51 5.04 3.06 1.47
N ALA A 52 4.55 2.94 2.70
CA ALA A 52 5.37 2.98 3.92
C ALA A 52 6.39 1.83 3.97
N HIS A 53 6.07 0.68 3.37
CA HIS A 53 6.97 -0.47 3.24
C HIS A 53 7.82 -0.44 1.95
N GLY A 54 7.99 0.75 1.34
CA GLY A 54 8.91 0.96 0.22
C GLY A 54 8.38 0.53 -1.15
N GLN A 55 7.08 0.28 -1.31
CA GLN A 55 6.53 0.11 -2.65
C GLN A 55 6.59 1.42 -3.44
N ARG A 56 6.99 1.31 -4.70
CA ARG A 56 6.98 2.46 -5.61
C ARG A 56 5.54 2.84 -5.95
N PRO A 57 5.18 4.14 -5.93
CA PRO A 57 3.85 4.59 -6.34
C PRO A 57 3.49 4.12 -7.74
N HIS A 58 2.37 3.42 -7.85
CA HIS A 58 1.86 2.86 -9.10
C HIS A 58 0.34 2.97 -9.17
N PHE A 59 -0.14 4.00 -9.87
CA PHE A 59 -1.56 4.33 -9.95
C PHE A 59 -2.43 3.17 -10.46
N ILE A 60 -1.94 2.39 -11.44
CA ILE A 60 -2.70 1.24 -11.96
C ILE A 60 -2.94 0.21 -10.86
N GLY A 61 -1.95 -0.02 -9.99
CA GLY A 61 -2.09 -0.93 -8.86
C GLY A 61 -3.11 -0.43 -7.84
N PHE A 62 -3.09 0.89 -7.56
CA PHE A 62 -4.04 1.51 -6.64
C PHE A 62 -5.49 1.40 -7.12
N TYR A 63 -5.81 1.79 -8.36
CA TYR A 63 -7.22 1.70 -8.77
C TYR A 63 -7.64 0.24 -9.04
N ALA A 64 -6.72 -0.66 -9.41
CA ALA A 64 -7.04 -2.08 -9.53
C ALA A 64 -7.48 -2.68 -8.18
N LEU A 65 -6.85 -2.25 -7.09
CA LEU A 65 -7.24 -2.57 -5.71
C LEU A 65 -8.63 -2.01 -5.38
N VAL A 66 -8.88 -0.72 -5.67
CA VAL A 66 -10.19 -0.09 -5.45
C VAL A 66 -11.30 -0.85 -6.19
N MET A 67 -11.08 -1.15 -7.47
CA MET A 67 -12.05 -1.90 -8.29
C MET A 67 -12.20 -3.33 -7.83
N GLY A 68 -11.12 -3.96 -7.39
CA GLY A 68 -11.12 -5.31 -6.83
C GLY A 68 -12.02 -5.41 -5.60
N LEU A 69 -11.88 -4.45 -4.67
CA LEU A 69 -12.71 -4.35 -3.46
C LEU A 69 -14.19 -4.12 -3.77
N GLN A 70 -14.51 -3.42 -4.86
CA GLN A 70 -15.88 -3.24 -5.35
C GLN A 70 -16.40 -4.46 -6.15
N GLY A 71 -15.56 -5.46 -6.40
CA GLY A 71 -15.91 -6.60 -7.25
C GLY A 71 -16.02 -6.25 -8.74
N ARG A 72 -15.48 -5.10 -9.19
CA ARG A 72 -15.53 -4.63 -10.59
C ARG A 72 -14.24 -4.98 -11.34
N PRO A 73 -14.30 -5.19 -12.68
CA PRO A 73 -13.09 -5.29 -13.48
C PRO A 73 -12.36 -3.95 -13.51
N TRP A 74 -11.04 -3.96 -13.44
CA TRP A 74 -10.24 -2.73 -13.37
C TRP A 74 -10.47 -1.77 -14.55
N ASN A 75 -10.82 -2.29 -15.73
CA ASN A 75 -11.07 -1.50 -16.96
C ASN A 75 -12.40 -0.73 -16.93
N ASP A 76 -13.20 -0.89 -15.88
CA ASP A 76 -14.46 -0.15 -15.70
C ASP A 76 -14.24 1.28 -15.18
N CYS A 77 -13.03 1.59 -14.70
CA CYS A 77 -12.69 2.91 -14.15
C CYS A 77 -12.54 3.93 -15.28
N LYS A 78 -13.51 4.85 -15.42
CA LYS A 78 -13.58 5.77 -16.57
C LYS A 78 -14.00 7.19 -16.14
N GLY A 79 -13.59 8.16 -16.95
CA GLY A 79 -13.97 9.56 -16.80
C GLY A 79 -13.71 10.11 -15.39
N ALA A 80 -14.70 10.81 -14.85
CA ALA A 80 -14.62 11.50 -13.55
C ALA A 80 -14.22 10.59 -12.38
N GLU A 81 -14.59 9.30 -12.41
CA GLU A 81 -14.20 8.36 -11.34
C GLU A 81 -12.69 8.14 -11.34
N LYS A 82 -12.07 8.02 -12.52
CA LYS A 82 -10.63 7.88 -12.66
C LYS A 82 -9.89 9.13 -12.19
N ASP A 83 -10.43 10.31 -12.48
CA ASP A 83 -9.85 11.58 -12.03
C ASP A 83 -9.94 11.73 -10.50
N ALA A 84 -11.07 11.32 -9.91
CA ALA A 84 -11.22 11.28 -8.45
C ALA A 84 -10.22 10.30 -7.80
N LEU A 85 -10.03 9.11 -8.39
CA LEU A 85 -9.02 8.16 -7.91
C LEU A 85 -7.60 8.69 -8.08
N ARG A 86 -7.31 9.44 -9.15
CA ARG A 86 -6.00 10.09 -9.33
C ARG A 86 -5.74 11.08 -8.20
N ALA A 87 -6.70 11.94 -7.88
CA ALA A 87 -6.55 12.90 -6.79
C ALA A 87 -6.35 12.22 -5.43
N ARG A 88 -7.10 11.14 -5.15
CA ARG A 88 -6.91 10.33 -3.93
C ARG A 88 -5.54 9.68 -3.87
N PHE A 89 -5.09 9.09 -4.97
CA PHE A 89 -3.76 8.48 -5.07
C PHE A 89 -2.64 9.49 -4.82
N ASP A 90 -2.74 10.68 -5.42
CA ASP A 90 -1.74 11.74 -5.24
C ASP A 90 -1.67 12.18 -3.77
N ALA A 91 -2.82 12.36 -3.12
CA ALA A 91 -2.88 12.67 -1.69
C ALA A 91 -2.26 11.57 -0.81
N ILE A 92 -2.47 10.29 -1.15
CA ILE A 92 -1.83 9.17 -0.43
C ILE A 92 -0.30 9.20 -0.62
N CYS A 93 0.18 9.44 -1.84
CA CYS A 93 1.61 9.52 -2.14
C CYS A 93 2.27 10.72 -1.44
N ALA A 94 1.61 11.87 -1.43
CA ALA A 94 2.07 13.07 -0.73
C ALA A 94 2.21 12.80 0.77
N LYS A 95 1.17 12.21 1.40
CA LYS A 95 1.21 11.83 2.83
C LYS A 95 2.29 10.82 3.14
N ALA A 96 2.47 9.81 2.28
CA ALA A 96 3.51 8.79 2.49
C ALA A 96 4.92 9.39 2.39
N ARG A 97 5.11 10.42 1.56
CA ARG A 97 6.38 11.13 1.47
C ARG A 97 6.64 12.01 2.70
N ASP A 98 5.64 12.72 3.19
CA ASP A 98 5.72 13.53 4.41
C ASP A 98 5.98 12.66 5.65
N GLY A 99 5.27 11.54 5.80
CA GLY A 99 5.45 10.61 6.91
C GLY A 99 6.81 9.89 6.92
N ASN A 100 7.53 9.88 5.80
CA ASN A 100 8.90 9.37 5.71
C ASN A 100 9.95 10.45 6.06
N ASP A 101 9.57 11.73 6.12
CA ASP A 101 10.45 12.83 6.54
C ASP A 101 10.51 12.99 8.06
N ASP A 102 9.48 12.53 8.79
CA ASP A 102 9.34 12.74 10.24
C ASP A 102 10.17 11.77 11.12
N GLY A 103 10.85 10.76 10.54
CA GLY A 103 11.39 9.63 11.31
C GLY A 103 12.84 9.19 11.04
N ALA A 104 13.51 9.68 10.00
CA ALA A 104 14.87 9.23 9.66
C ALA A 104 15.99 10.01 10.38
N SER A 105 15.67 10.69 11.50
CA SER A 105 16.66 11.46 12.28
C SER A 105 16.91 10.90 13.68
N ASP A 106 16.22 9.83 14.12
CA ASP A 106 16.30 9.30 15.49
C ASP A 106 17.57 8.43 15.73
N GLY A 107 18.73 8.95 15.32
CA GLY A 107 20.03 8.29 15.46
C GLY A 107 21.17 8.89 14.64
N LEU A 108 20.90 9.85 13.76
CA LEU A 108 21.93 10.53 12.97
C LEU A 108 22.33 11.86 13.64
N PRO A 109 23.64 12.17 13.72
CA PRO A 109 24.07 13.50 14.14
C PRO A 109 23.43 14.57 13.24
N ALA A 110 22.96 15.66 13.84
CA ALA A 110 22.09 16.65 13.20
C ALA A 110 22.72 17.26 11.94
N ASP A 111 24.04 17.38 11.92
CA ASP A 111 24.85 17.81 10.79
C ASP A 111 24.75 16.86 9.58
N LEU A 112 24.75 15.54 9.80
CA LEU A 112 24.62 14.55 8.74
C LEU A 112 23.18 14.46 8.22
N ALA A 113 22.18 14.52 9.11
CA ALA A 113 20.78 14.58 8.71
C ALA A 113 20.50 15.82 7.85
N ARG A 114 21.10 16.97 8.21
CA ARG A 114 21.02 18.20 7.41
C ARG A 114 21.70 18.06 6.05
N PHE A 115 22.89 17.46 6.01
CA PHE A 115 23.63 17.22 4.77
C PHE A 115 22.88 16.28 3.81
N LEU A 116 22.28 15.20 4.30
CA LEU A 116 21.52 14.26 3.49
C LEU A 116 20.25 14.89 2.89
N ARG A 117 19.55 15.75 3.67
CA ARG A 117 18.43 16.55 3.15
C ARG A 117 18.86 17.55 2.09
N ASP A 118 19.98 18.24 2.29
CA ASP A 118 20.48 19.27 1.35
C ASP A 118 20.98 18.65 0.03
N THR A 119 21.49 17.41 0.08
CA THR A 119 22.02 16.68 -1.07
C THR A 119 20.98 15.84 -1.81
N GLY A 120 19.77 15.68 -1.26
CA GLY A 120 18.69 14.88 -1.87
C GLY A 120 18.93 13.37 -1.87
N ILE A 121 19.85 12.87 -1.03
CA ILE A 121 20.17 11.45 -0.94
C ILE A 121 19.36 10.84 0.22
N GLY A 122 18.42 9.94 -0.12
CA GLY A 122 17.66 9.17 0.87
C GLY A 122 18.56 8.25 1.68
N VAL A 123 18.34 8.21 3.00
CA VAL A 123 19.05 7.34 3.95
C VAL A 123 18.61 5.87 3.72
N PRO A 124 19.53 4.89 3.71
CA PRO A 124 19.19 3.47 3.58
C PRO A 124 18.46 2.90 4.81
#